data_AF-A0AAE3K7M0-F1
#
_entry.id   AF-A0AAE3K7M0-F1
#
_cell.length_a   1.000
_cell.length_b   1.000
_cell.length_c   1.000
_cell.angle_alpha   90.00
_cell.angle_beta   90.00
_cell.angle_gamma   90.00
#
_symmetry.space_group_name_H-M   'P 1'
#
loop_
_entity.id
_entity.type
_entity.pdbx_description
1 polymer ?
#
loop_
_entity_poly.entity_id
_entity_poly.type
_entity_poly.pdbx_seq_one_letter_code
_entity_poly.pdbx_strand_id
1 'polypeptide(L)'
;MISSENKIIAATLLAGLCGFVLLGIIETVIGLPGQWGFVVMFLLLVLFGSILPQLYLIKTDQSVSTSSRLGVVTLVLVILAAGFSSEVTGTELTVIWGLVGISIALIVITELRKGYQQSAQNGNR
;
A
#
# COMPACT_ATOMS: atom_id res chain seq x y z
N MET A 1 22.20 -17.59 -11.35
CA MET A 1 21.58 -17.67 -10.00
C MET A 1 20.54 -16.58 -9.91
N ILE A 2 19.24 -16.91 -9.93
CA ILE A 2 18.19 -15.91 -9.71
C ILE A 2 18.22 -15.55 -8.23
N SER A 3 18.52 -14.29 -7.90
CA SER A 3 18.49 -13.77 -6.52
C SER A 3 17.13 -14.09 -5.89
N SER A 4 17.12 -14.53 -4.64
CA SER A 4 15.89 -14.81 -3.87
C SER A 4 14.93 -13.61 -3.87
N GLU A 5 15.46 -12.40 -4.01
CA GLU A 5 14.70 -11.15 -4.13
C GLU A 5 13.84 -11.11 -5.40
N ASN A 6 14.44 -11.46 -6.55
CA ASN A 6 13.74 -11.49 -7.83
C ASN A 6 12.62 -12.54 -7.84
N LYS A 7 12.81 -13.67 -7.15
CA LYS A 7 11.76 -14.69 -7.00
C LYS A 7 10.56 -14.17 -6.22
N ILE A 8 10.79 -13.37 -5.18
CA ILE A 8 9.72 -12.87 -4.33
C ILE A 8 8.99 -11.71 -5.00
N ILE A 9 9.72 -10.81 -5.68
CA ILE A 9 9.09 -9.79 -6.51
C ILE A 9 8.20 -10.45 -7.58
N ALA A 10 8.72 -11.45 -8.29
CA ALA A 10 7.95 -12.20 -9.28
C ALA A 10 6.75 -12.93 -8.67
N ALA A 11 6.89 -13.56 -7.50
CA ALA A 11 5.80 -14.23 -6.80
C ALA A 11 4.71 -13.24 -6.36
N THR A 12 5.10 -12.05 -5.91
CA THR A 12 4.16 -11.00 -5.47
C THR A 12 3.37 -10.45 -6.66
N LEU A 13 4.05 -10.23 -7.79
CA LEU A 13 3.41 -9.85 -9.05
C LEU A 13 2.46 -10.94 -9.54
N LEU A 14 2.87 -12.21 -9.50
CA LEU A 14 2.03 -13.33 -9.90
C LEU A 14 0.79 -13.45 -9.00
N ALA A 15 0.95 -13.29 -7.69
CA ALA A 15 -0.17 -13.29 -6.75
C ALA A 15 -1.15 -12.14 -7.03
N GLY A 16 -0.64 -10.94 -7.35
CA GLY A 16 -1.47 -9.82 -7.79
C GLY A 16 -2.26 -10.13 -9.07
N LEU A 17 -1.60 -10.71 -10.09
CA LEU A 17 -2.25 -11.14 -11.33
C LEU A 17 -3.34 -12.19 -11.08
N CYS A 18 -3.04 -13.21 -10.28
CA CYS A 18 -4.04 -14.21 -9.88
C CYS A 18 -5.21 -13.56 -9.13
N GLY A 19 -4.93 -12.56 -8.28
CA GLY A 19 -5.94 -11.76 -7.60
C GLY A 19 -6.89 -11.05 -8.57
N PHE A 20 -6.37 -10.42 -9.62
CA PHE A 20 -7.22 -9.77 -10.64
C PHE A 20 -8.05 -10.75 -11.44
N VAL A 21 -7.48 -11.91 -11.80
CA VAL A 21 -8.24 -12.98 -12.49
C VAL A 21 -9.39 -13.47 -11.60
N LEU A 22 -9.12 -13.73 -10.32
CA LEU A 22 -10.15 -14.14 -9.37
C LEU A 22 -11.23 -13.07 -9.19
N LEU A 23 -10.82 -11.81 -9.06
CA LEU A 23 -11.76 -10.69 -8.97
C LEU A 23 -12.66 -10.61 -10.21
N GLY A 24 -12.08 -10.74 -11.41
CA GLY A 24 -12.84 -10.75 -12.66
C GLY A 24 -13.82 -11.91 -12.75
N ILE A 25 -13.43 -13.10 -12.29
CA ILE A 25 -14.34 -14.27 -12.21
C ILE A 25 -15.48 -13.99 -11.23
N ILE A 26 -15.19 -13.47 -10.04
CA ILE A 26 -16.20 -13.14 -9.02
C ILE A 26 -17.18 -12.10 -9.57
N GLU A 27 -16.66 -11.04 -10.20
CA GLU A 27 -17.47 -9.99 -10.81
C GLU A 27 -18.37 -10.54 -11.92
N THR A 28 -17.87 -11.47 -12.72
CA THR A 28 -18.64 -12.04 -13.84
C THR A 28 -19.70 -13.03 -13.35
N VAL A 29 -19.43 -13.80 -12.29
CA VAL A 29 -20.31 -14.90 -11.82
C VAL A 29 -21.32 -14.42 -10.78
N ILE A 30 -20.87 -13.61 -9.82
CA ILE A 30 -21.66 -13.17 -8.66
C ILE A 30 -22.05 -11.70 -8.83
N GLY A 31 -21.13 -10.89 -9.37
CA GLY A 31 -21.23 -9.43 -9.40
C GLY A 31 -20.94 -8.81 -8.03
N LEU A 32 -20.15 -7.73 -8.00
CA LEU A 32 -20.02 -6.93 -6.80
C LEU A 32 -21.06 -5.80 -6.81
N PRO A 33 -21.56 -5.40 -5.62
CA PRO A 33 -22.50 -4.31 -5.55
C PRO A 33 -21.83 -3.00 -5.98
N GLY A 34 -22.53 -2.21 -6.80
CA GLY A 34 -22.11 -0.86 -7.17
C GLY A 34 -20.72 -0.82 -7.79
N GLN A 35 -19.81 -0.06 -7.17
CA GLN A 35 -18.45 0.16 -7.69
C GLN A 35 -17.39 -0.52 -6.81
N TRP A 36 -17.76 -1.46 -5.94
CA TRP A 36 -16.85 -2.11 -5.00
C TRP A 36 -15.76 -2.95 -5.68
N GLY A 37 -15.96 -3.40 -6.92
CA GLY A 37 -14.91 -4.03 -7.73
C GLY A 37 -13.67 -3.13 -7.88
N PHE A 38 -13.85 -1.83 -8.05
CA PHE A 38 -12.75 -0.86 -8.13
C PHE A 38 -12.01 -0.72 -6.79
N VAL A 39 -12.74 -0.74 -5.66
CA VAL A 39 -12.13 -0.70 -4.33
C VAL A 39 -11.28 -1.95 -4.08
N VAL A 40 -11.79 -3.14 -4.43
CA VAL A 40 -11.03 -4.39 -4.29
C VAL A 40 -9.82 -4.40 -5.22
N MET A 41 -9.97 -3.95 -6.46
CA MET A 41 -8.86 -3.81 -7.41
C MET A 41 -7.79 -2.85 -6.89
N PHE A 42 -8.18 -1.70 -6.35
CA PHE A 42 -7.28 -0.75 -5.71
C PHE A 42 -6.51 -1.40 -4.55
N LEU A 43 -7.21 -2.14 -3.67
CA LEU A 43 -6.59 -2.85 -2.55
C LEU A 43 -5.58 -3.90 -3.02
N LEU A 44 -5.92 -4.68 -4.05
CA LEU A 44 -5.00 -5.67 -4.63
C LEU A 44 -3.74 -4.99 -5.20
N LEU A 45 -3.89 -3.89 -5.94
CA LEU A 45 -2.75 -3.13 -6.46
C LEU A 45 -1.86 -2.60 -5.36
N VAL A 46 -2.45 -2.00 -4.32
CA VAL A 46 -1.70 -1.49 -3.17
C VAL A 46 -0.97 -2.62 -2.44
N LEU A 47 -1.65 -3.74 -2.19
CA LEU A 47 -1.13 -4.84 -1.39
C LEU A 47 0.04 -5.55 -2.11
N PHE A 48 -0.18 -5.96 -3.36
CA PHE A 48 0.80 -6.71 -4.13
C PHE A 48 1.84 -5.82 -4.82
N GLY A 49 1.43 -4.63 -5.27
CA GLY A 49 2.34 -3.70 -5.94
C GLY A 49 3.25 -2.92 -5.00
N SER A 50 2.83 -2.70 -3.75
CA SER A 50 3.55 -1.81 -2.83
C SER A 50 3.81 -2.41 -1.45
N ILE A 51 2.78 -2.89 -0.74
CA ILE A 51 2.95 -3.31 0.67
C ILE A 51 3.81 -4.57 0.80
N LEU A 52 3.48 -5.65 0.07
CA LEU A 52 4.19 -6.92 0.18
C LEU A 52 5.67 -6.83 -0.21
N PRO A 53 6.06 -6.17 -1.33
CA PRO A 53 7.47 -5.97 -1.66
C PRO A 53 8.20 -5.19 -0.57
N GLN A 54 7.59 -4.12 -0.03
CA GLN A 54 8.22 -3.32 1.04
C GLN A 54 8.36 -4.10 2.35
N LEU A 55 7.38 -4.94 2.71
CA LEU A 55 7.47 -5.81 3.89
C LEU A 55 8.58 -6.86 3.75
N TYR A 56 8.76 -7.41 2.54
CA TYR A 56 9.87 -8.30 2.27
C TYR A 56 11.22 -7.57 2.40
N LEU A 57 11.34 -6.41 1.74
CA LEU A 57 12.58 -5.62 1.77
C LEU A 57 12.93 -5.11 3.16
N ILE A 58 11.96 -4.83 4.03
CA ILE A 58 12.23 -4.51 5.45
C ILE A 58 13.02 -5.63 6.15
N LYS A 59 12.78 -6.89 5.79
CA LYS A 59 13.48 -8.03 6.41
C LYS A 59 14.83 -8.31 5.77
N THR A 60 15.00 -8.05 4.48
CA THR A 60 16.21 -8.41 3.73
C THR A 60 17.19 -7.27 3.56
N ASP A 61 16.73 -6.03 3.59
CA ASP A 61 17.52 -4.84 3.33
C ASP A 61 17.19 -3.71 4.33
N GLN A 62 18.11 -3.47 5.27
CA GLN A 62 17.99 -2.40 6.25
C GLN A 62 18.67 -1.10 5.86
N SER A 63 19.19 -0.98 4.62
CA SER A 63 19.83 0.24 4.15
C SER A 63 18.87 1.43 4.04
N VAL A 64 17.58 1.15 3.84
CA VAL A 64 16.53 2.17 3.70
C VAL A 64 15.70 2.27 4.97
N SER A 65 15.56 3.49 5.48
CA SER A 65 14.76 3.77 6.68
C SER A 65 13.28 3.42 6.49
N THR A 66 12.63 2.94 7.55
CA THR A 66 11.19 2.64 7.55
C THR A 66 10.33 3.85 7.15
N SER A 67 10.76 5.06 7.51
CA SER A 67 10.06 6.30 7.13
C SER A 67 10.05 6.53 5.62
N SER A 68 11.20 6.34 4.97
CA SER A 68 11.31 6.47 3.52
C SER A 68 10.46 5.42 2.81
N ARG A 69 10.44 4.17 3.32
CA ARG A 69 9.60 3.10 2.77
C ARG A 69 8.11 3.43 2.88
N LEU A 70 7.65 3.88 4.06
CA LEU A 70 6.27 4.32 4.25
C LEU A 70 5.90 5.48 3.33
N GLY A 71 6.81 6.46 3.16
CA GLY A 71 6.62 7.57 2.24
C GLY A 71 6.38 7.11 0.79
N VAL A 72 7.15 6.11 0.32
CA VAL A 72 6.93 5.52 -1.01
C VAL A 72 5.56 4.83 -1.10
N VAL A 73 5.18 4.04 -0.08
CA VAL A 73 3.86 3.39 -0.07
C VAL A 73 2.74 4.43 -0.12
N THR A 74 2.84 5.50 0.67
CA THR A 74 1.84 6.57 0.69
C THR A 74 1.77 7.32 -0.64
N LEU A 75 2.91 7.61 -1.26
CA LEU A 75 2.94 8.23 -2.59
C LEU A 75 2.25 7.35 -3.63
N VAL A 76 2.55 6.06 -3.65
CA VAL A 76 1.88 5.08 -4.53
C VAL A 76 0.37 5.05 -4.25
N LEU A 77 -0.03 5.06 -2.97
CA LEU A 77 -1.44 5.10 -2.57
C LEU A 77 -2.16 6.33 -3.15
N VAL A 78 -1.54 7.51 -3.05
CA VAL A 78 -2.10 8.78 -3.57
C VAL A 78 -2.24 8.71 -5.08
N ILE A 79 -1.23 8.23 -5.81
CA ILE A 79 -1.26 8.11 -7.27
C ILE A 79 -2.37 7.16 -7.70
N LEU A 80 -2.47 5.99 -7.07
CA LEU A 80 -3.52 5.02 -7.36
C LEU A 80 -4.90 5.59 -7.01
N ALA A 81 -5.05 6.26 -5.86
CA ALA A 81 -6.32 6.84 -5.46
C ALA A 81 -6.79 7.91 -6.46
N ALA A 82 -5.87 8.76 -6.92
CA ALA A 82 -6.16 9.74 -7.96
C ALA A 82 -6.58 9.08 -9.27
N GLY A 83 -5.87 8.01 -9.69
CA GLY A 83 -6.20 7.27 -10.91
C GLY A 83 -7.57 6.58 -10.87
N PHE A 84 -8.01 6.12 -9.70
CA PHE A 84 -9.33 5.51 -9.53
C PHE A 84 -10.46 6.54 -9.35
N SER A 85 -10.14 7.80 -9.00
CA SER A 85 -11.13 8.81 -8.63
C SER A 85 -12.11 9.18 -9.76
N SER A 86 -11.79 8.90 -11.04
CA SER A 86 -12.71 9.08 -12.16
C SER A 86 -13.77 7.98 -12.27
N GLU A 87 -13.46 6.79 -11.75
CA GLU A 87 -14.28 5.57 -11.94
C GLU A 87 -15.20 5.28 -10.75
N VAL A 88 -14.95 5.91 -9.59
CA VAL A 88 -15.66 5.66 -8.34
C VAL A 88 -16.23 6.93 -7.74
N THR A 89 -17.43 6.83 -7.16
CA THR A 89 -18.15 7.93 -6.52
C THR A 89 -18.69 7.52 -5.15
N GLY A 90 -19.19 8.48 -4.37
CA GLY A 90 -19.88 8.20 -3.10
C GLY A 90 -19.03 7.50 -2.03
N THR A 91 -19.54 6.37 -1.52
CA THR A 91 -18.93 5.64 -0.41
C THR A 91 -17.60 5.02 -0.80
N GLU A 92 -17.50 4.45 -1.98
CA GLU A 92 -16.32 3.77 -2.51
C GLU A 92 -15.15 4.74 -2.67
N LEU A 93 -15.42 5.93 -3.20
CA LEU A 93 -14.43 7.01 -3.29
C LEU A 93 -13.95 7.46 -1.91
N THR A 94 -14.88 7.55 -0.95
CA THR A 94 -14.59 7.90 0.44
C THR A 94 -13.69 6.85 1.10
N VAL A 95 -13.91 5.56 0.83
CA VAL A 95 -13.06 4.48 1.33
C VAL A 95 -11.64 4.58 0.78
N ILE A 96 -11.49 4.77 -0.54
CA ILE A 96 -10.17 4.89 -1.18
C ILE A 96 -9.38 6.06 -0.59
N TRP A 97 -9.97 7.25 -0.53
CA TRP A 97 -9.31 8.42 0.05
C TRP A 97 -9.17 8.34 1.57
N GLY A 98 -10.06 7.63 2.26
CA GLY A 98 -9.93 7.33 3.68
C GLY A 98 -8.66 6.52 3.97
N LEU A 99 -8.34 5.51 3.14
CA LEU A 99 -7.10 4.74 3.24
C LEU A 99 -5.85 5.61 3.02
N VAL A 100 -5.92 6.54 2.06
CA VAL A 100 -4.86 7.55 1.85
C VAL A 100 -4.67 8.40 3.10
N GLY A 101 -5.75 8.93 3.67
CA GLY A 101 -5.73 9.74 4.89
C GLY A 101 -5.13 8.98 6.08
N ILE A 102 -5.51 7.72 6.28
CA ILE A 102 -4.94 6.85 7.31
C ILE A 102 -3.44 6.66 7.09
N SER A 103 -3.01 6.43 5.86
CA SER A 103 -1.59 6.25 5.52
C SER A 103 -0.76 7.50 5.84
N ILE A 104 -1.27 8.69 5.48
CA ILE A 104 -0.62 9.96 5.82
C ILE A 104 -0.56 10.17 7.33
N ALA A 105 -1.66 9.91 8.05
CA ALA A 105 -1.70 10.02 9.50
C ALA A 105 -0.67 9.11 10.18
N LEU A 106 -0.49 7.88 9.68
CA LEU A 106 0.54 6.96 10.18
C LEU A 106 1.95 7.52 9.99
N ILE A 107 2.27 8.10 8.83
CA ILE A 107 3.57 8.76 8.61
C ILE A 107 3.78 9.87 9.64
N VAL A 108 2.81 10.78 9.76
CA VAL A 108 2.90 11.91 10.69
C VAL A 108 3.13 11.42 12.13
N ILE A 109 2.38 10.42 12.58
CA ILE A 109 2.53 9.83 13.92
C ILE A 109 3.92 9.21 14.08
N THR A 110 4.44 8.51 13.07
CA THR A 110 5.78 7.90 13.14
C THR A 110 6.90 8.93 13.20
N GLU A 111 6.80 10.02 12.44
CA GLU A 111 7.78 11.10 12.47
C GLU A 111 7.72 11.89 13.78
N LEU A 112 6.52 12.19 14.28
CA LEU A 112 6.35 12.84 15.58
C LEU A 112 7.00 12.01 16.70
N ARG A 113 6.74 10.70 16.74
CA ARG A 113 7.36 9.82 17.75
C ARG A 113 8.88 9.82 17.68
N LYS A 114 9.46 9.79 16.47
CA LYS A 114 10.91 9.87 16.27
C LYS A 114 11.48 11.22 16.76
N GLY A 115 10.82 12.32 16.41
CA GLY A 115 11.21 13.66 16.86
C GLY A 115 11.16 13.81 18.38
N TYR A 116 10.12 13.26 19.03
CA TYR A 116 10.02 13.25 20.50
C TYR A 116 11.15 12.45 21.16
N GLN A 117 11.47 11.26 20.64
CA GLN A 117 12.55 10.42 21.17
C GLN A 117 13.92 11.10 21.06
N GLN A 118 14.21 11.73 19.92
CA GLN A 118 15.47 12.46 19.70
C GLN A 118 15.58 13.68 20.62
N SER A 119 14.48 14.42 20.79
CA SER A 119 14.44 15.60 21.67
C SER A 119 14.64 15.22 23.14
N ALA A 120 14.01 14.13 23.60
CA ALA A 120 14.17 13.63 24.97
C ALA A 120 15.59 13.11 25.26
N GLN A 121 16.26 12.51 24.28
CA GLN A 121 17.65 12.07 24.43
C GLN A 121 18.65 13.22 24.47
N ASN A 122 18.40 14.30 23.71
CA ASN A 122 19.27 15.47 23.71
C ASN A 122 19.08 16.38 24.93
N GLY A 123 17.90 16.37 25.57
CA GLY A 123 17.66 17.12 26.80
C GLY A 123 18.21 16.49 28.09
N ASN A 124 18.76 15.26 28.00
CA ASN A 124 19.35 14.52 29.13
C ASN A 124 20.90 14.54 29.12
N ARG A 125 21.51 15.38 28.28
CA ARG A 125 22.94 15.71 28.28
C ARG A 125 23.15 17.14 28.74
#